data_AF-A0A514L9F5-F1
#
_entry.id   AF-A0A514L9F5-F1
#
_cell.length_a   1.000
_cell.length_b   1.000
_cell.length_c   1.000
_cell.angle_alpha   90.00
_cell.angle_beta   90.00
_cell.angle_gamma   90.00
#
_symmetry.space_group_name_H-M   'P 1'
#
loop_
_entity.id
_entity.type
_entity.pdbx_description
1 polymer ?
#
loop_
_entity_poly.entity_id
_entity_poly.type
_entity_poly.pdbx_seq_one_letter_code
_entity_poly.pdbx_strand_id
1 'polypeptide(L)'
;MDLQKIPEKLGLSDFPVGLGGCRVSENFFDSCGYDVVVFDDKDELSKIISIDDEMFVLHHGTFSETNSKKLLQYADLQIIQDPSWELRMFLSKIKEKRPSLFADFAKNSLIESMFCCQKTKESIDNSDDFAPCWQKCAAFFLADAITSLNNKRLGPTHMLDSLRKFAKSPINEHISVVTQTVGIERATPVLLERMVKSTMGFSDMIEKNNHSQIIQQKHDYFVKNSMISDCYFYLGYVNKENFIKIKNTLSRNHDLIHVLKTAFDIEADSNVLLHQADLIQNSCNALLATCSE
;
A
#
# COMPACT_ATOMS: atom_id res chain seq x y z
N MET A 1 -0.27 -15.52 22.38
CA MET A 1 -1.69 -15.73 22.02
C MET A 1 -1.82 -16.99 21.19
N ASP A 2 -2.86 -17.79 21.41
CA ASP A 2 -3.16 -18.97 20.60
C ASP A 2 -3.93 -18.54 19.34
N LEU A 3 -3.22 -18.42 18.21
CA LEU A 3 -3.80 -17.97 16.93
C LEU A 3 -4.90 -18.91 16.42
N GLN A 4 -4.94 -20.16 16.88
CA GLN A 4 -5.99 -21.12 16.50
C GLN A 4 -7.36 -20.76 17.08
N LYS A 5 -7.41 -19.92 18.12
CA LYS A 5 -8.66 -19.47 18.74
C LYS A 5 -9.22 -18.19 18.13
N ILE A 6 -8.54 -17.59 17.15
CA ILE A 6 -9.00 -16.36 16.49
C ILE A 6 -10.38 -16.53 15.85
N PRO A 7 -10.67 -17.61 15.09
CA PRO A 7 -11.99 -17.78 14.49
C PRO A 7 -13.10 -17.80 15.54
N GLU A 8 -12.90 -18.50 16.65
CA GLU A 8 -13.85 -18.54 17.77
C GLU A 8 -14.05 -17.14 18.38
N LYS A 9 -12.97 -16.45 18.74
CA LYS A 9 -13.02 -15.11 19.35
C LYS A 9 -13.70 -14.06 18.46
N LEU A 10 -13.61 -14.22 17.14
CA LEU A 10 -14.20 -13.31 16.16
C LEU A 10 -15.56 -13.76 15.63
N GLY A 11 -16.10 -14.90 16.09
CA GLY A 11 -17.37 -15.44 15.59
C GLY A 11 -17.31 -15.90 14.12
N LEU A 12 -16.16 -16.41 13.68
CA LEU A 12 -15.87 -16.85 12.31
C LEU A 12 -15.76 -18.37 12.19
N SER A 13 -16.19 -19.12 13.20
CA SER A 13 -16.05 -20.57 13.29
C SER A 13 -16.69 -21.36 12.15
N ASP A 14 -17.58 -20.75 11.36
CA ASP A 14 -18.24 -21.40 10.23
C ASP A 14 -17.56 -21.14 8.87
N PHE A 15 -16.48 -20.34 8.84
CA PHE A 15 -15.85 -19.88 7.60
C PHE A 15 -14.39 -20.35 7.46
N PRO A 16 -13.85 -20.48 6.24
CA PRO A 16 -12.41 -20.62 6.05
C PRO A 16 -11.71 -19.32 6.46
N VAL A 17 -10.64 -19.45 7.25
CA VAL A 17 -9.88 -18.33 7.82
C VAL A 17 -8.39 -18.54 7.58
N GLY A 18 -7.76 -17.53 6.99
CA GLY A 18 -6.31 -17.45 6.82
C GLY A 18 -5.71 -16.28 7.58
N LEU A 19 -4.49 -16.46 8.09
CA LEU A 19 -3.65 -15.39 8.60
C LEU A 19 -2.67 -14.95 7.52
N GLY A 20 -2.48 -13.65 7.35
CA GLY A 20 -1.58 -13.07 6.37
C GLY A 20 -0.75 -11.93 6.92
N GLY A 21 -0.34 -11.05 6.01
CA GLY A 21 0.40 -9.85 6.37
C GLY A 21 1.85 -10.13 6.72
N CYS A 22 2.43 -9.26 7.54
CA CYS A 22 3.85 -9.35 7.88
C CYS A 22 4.10 -10.42 8.95
N ARG A 23 3.14 -10.64 9.86
CA ARG A 23 3.25 -11.55 11.01
C ARG A 23 3.39 -13.02 10.64
N VAL A 24 3.08 -13.40 9.41
CA VAL A 24 3.34 -14.75 8.86
C VAL A 24 4.72 -14.89 8.23
N SER A 25 5.50 -13.81 8.14
CA SER A 25 6.87 -13.80 7.64
C SER A 25 7.87 -13.64 8.78
N GLU A 26 9.14 -13.99 8.54
CA GLU A 26 10.22 -13.84 9.54
C GLU A 26 10.66 -12.38 9.75
N ASN A 27 10.20 -11.44 8.93
CA ASN A 27 10.69 -10.05 8.89
C ASN A 27 9.66 -9.03 9.39
N PHE A 28 8.76 -9.40 10.30
CA PHE A 28 7.78 -8.45 10.85
C PHE A 28 8.41 -7.47 11.85
N PHE A 29 7.80 -6.29 11.96
CA PHE A 29 8.04 -5.37 13.06
C PHE A 29 7.01 -5.57 14.17
N ASP A 30 7.36 -5.21 15.40
CA ASP A 30 6.42 -5.31 16.55
C ASP A 30 5.17 -4.44 16.36
N SER A 31 5.24 -3.41 15.51
CA SER A 31 4.09 -2.58 15.11
C SER A 31 3.20 -3.19 14.03
N CYS A 32 3.54 -4.37 13.50
CA CYS A 32 2.70 -5.03 12.50
C CYS A 32 1.51 -5.70 13.19
N GLY A 33 0.30 -5.38 12.73
CA GLY A 33 -0.91 -6.09 13.11
C GLY A 33 -0.99 -7.48 12.48
N TYR A 34 -1.94 -8.27 12.98
CA TYR A 34 -2.32 -9.55 12.41
C TYR A 34 -3.39 -9.33 11.33
N ASP A 35 -3.08 -9.64 10.07
CA ASP A 35 -4.06 -9.61 8.99
C ASP A 35 -4.83 -10.94 8.97
N VAL A 36 -6.11 -10.92 9.32
CA VAL A 36 -7.00 -12.07 9.29
C VAL A 36 -7.92 -11.94 8.10
N VAL A 37 -7.93 -12.94 7.21
CA VAL A 37 -8.82 -12.99 6.05
C VAL A 37 -9.85 -14.08 6.28
N VAL A 38 -11.12 -13.69 6.33
CA VAL A 38 -12.25 -14.62 6.35
C VAL A 38 -12.84 -14.73 4.96
N PHE A 39 -13.07 -15.96 4.49
CA PHE A 39 -13.72 -16.21 3.21
C PHE A 39 -15.22 -16.43 3.42
N ASP A 40 -15.96 -15.32 3.52
CA ASP A 40 -17.41 -15.27 3.78
C ASP A 40 -18.22 -14.56 2.68
N ASP A 41 -17.57 -14.26 1.54
CA ASP A 41 -18.15 -13.60 0.37
C ASP A 41 -18.80 -12.22 0.64
N LYS A 42 -18.49 -11.59 1.77
CA LYS A 42 -18.96 -10.23 2.08
C LYS A 42 -18.10 -9.20 1.36
N ASP A 43 -18.76 -8.19 0.79
CA ASP A 43 -18.11 -6.98 0.29
C ASP A 43 -18.14 -5.89 1.37
N GLU A 44 -17.48 -6.16 2.49
CA GLU A 44 -17.37 -5.25 3.62
C GLU A 44 -15.96 -4.66 3.73
N LEU A 45 -15.88 -3.41 4.20
CA LEU A 45 -14.60 -2.77 4.50
C LEU A 45 -13.89 -3.53 5.63
N SER A 46 -12.56 -3.57 5.56
CA SER A 46 -11.75 -4.18 6.61
C SER A 46 -12.01 -3.51 7.96
N LYS A 47 -12.09 -4.32 9.02
CA LYS A 47 -12.34 -3.88 10.38
C LYS A 47 -11.08 -4.00 11.22
N ILE A 48 -10.85 -3.03 12.09
CA ILE A 48 -9.74 -3.06 13.04
C ILE A 48 -10.28 -3.44 14.40
N ILE A 49 -9.69 -4.49 14.96
CA ILE A 49 -10.15 -5.15 16.19
C ILE A 49 -8.94 -5.30 17.11
N SER A 50 -9.12 -5.01 18.40
CA SER A 50 -8.11 -5.28 19.43
C SER A 50 -8.53 -6.50 20.24
N ILE A 51 -7.63 -7.46 20.41
CA ILE A 51 -7.83 -8.68 21.22
C ILE A 51 -6.56 -8.88 22.04
N ASP A 52 -6.69 -8.94 23.37
CA ASP A 52 -5.56 -9.13 24.30
C ASP A 52 -4.40 -8.15 24.03
N ASP A 53 -4.72 -6.87 23.78
CA ASP A 53 -3.79 -5.78 23.41
C ASP A 53 -3.05 -5.95 22.07
N GLU A 54 -3.41 -6.97 21.27
CA GLU A 54 -2.91 -7.18 19.92
C GLU A 54 -3.90 -6.63 18.88
N MET A 55 -3.36 -6.03 17.82
CA MET A 55 -4.15 -5.40 16.76
C MET A 55 -4.37 -6.38 15.60
N PHE A 56 -5.63 -6.52 15.22
CA PHE A 56 -6.10 -7.35 14.13
C PHE A 56 -6.75 -6.50 13.05
N VAL A 57 -6.43 -6.81 11.79
CA VAL A 57 -7.15 -6.30 10.63
C VAL A 57 -7.94 -7.45 10.04
N LEU A 58 -9.25 -7.43 10.22
CA LEU A 58 -10.16 -8.39 9.63
C LEU A 58 -10.52 -7.94 8.21
N HIS A 59 -10.21 -8.79 7.23
CA HIS A 59 -10.53 -8.61 5.83
C HIS A 59 -11.56 -9.66 5.40
N HIS A 60 -12.47 -9.25 4.52
CA HIS A 60 -13.43 -10.14 3.89
C HIS A 60 -12.92 -10.55 2.51
N GLY A 61 -12.86 -11.85 2.27
CA GLY A 61 -12.36 -12.49 1.07
C GLY A 61 -13.44 -13.31 0.35
N THR A 62 -13.20 -13.58 -0.92
CA THR A 62 -14.05 -14.43 -1.75
C THR A 62 -13.19 -15.37 -2.58
N PHE A 63 -13.68 -16.60 -2.81
CA PHE A 63 -13.05 -17.56 -3.72
C PHE A 63 -13.18 -17.17 -5.20
N SER A 64 -14.03 -16.18 -5.50
CA SER A 64 -14.21 -15.63 -6.85
C SER A 64 -13.27 -14.45 -7.16
N GLU A 65 -12.29 -14.17 -6.30
CA GLU A 65 -11.36 -13.05 -6.49
C GLU A 65 -10.53 -13.22 -7.78
N THR A 66 -10.38 -12.13 -8.52
CA THR A 66 -9.65 -12.10 -9.81
C THR A 66 -8.57 -11.03 -9.84
N ASN A 67 -8.58 -10.08 -8.91
CA ASN A 67 -7.60 -9.02 -8.85
C ASN A 67 -6.23 -9.54 -8.42
N SER A 68 -5.22 -9.38 -9.27
CA SER A 68 -3.87 -9.89 -9.02
C SER A 68 -3.22 -9.31 -7.76
N LYS A 69 -3.45 -8.03 -7.43
CA LYS A 69 -2.94 -7.41 -6.18
C LYS A 69 -3.47 -8.20 -4.98
N LYS A 70 -4.78 -8.45 -4.92
CA LYS A 70 -5.43 -9.18 -3.82
C LYS A 70 -5.05 -10.66 -3.78
N LEU A 71 -5.05 -11.35 -4.93
CA LEU A 71 -4.62 -12.76 -5.00
C LEU A 71 -3.18 -12.96 -4.50
N LEU A 72 -2.27 -12.03 -4.80
CA LEU A 72 -0.91 -12.05 -4.25
C LEU A 72 -0.87 -11.85 -2.73
N GLN A 73 -1.86 -11.16 -2.14
CA GLN A 73 -1.97 -11.08 -0.67
C GLN A 73 -2.41 -12.42 -0.07
N TYR A 74 -3.20 -13.19 -0.80
CA TYR A 74 -3.68 -14.49 -0.35
C TYR A 74 -2.62 -15.60 -0.49
N ALA A 75 -1.68 -15.46 -1.44
CA ALA A 75 -0.73 -16.51 -1.83
C ALA A 75 0.04 -17.16 -0.67
N ASP A 76 0.34 -16.38 0.37
CA ASP A 76 1.13 -16.79 1.54
C ASP A 76 0.28 -16.85 2.83
N LEU A 77 -1.05 -16.95 2.73
CA LEU A 77 -1.90 -17.13 3.91
C LEU A 77 -1.55 -18.43 4.64
N GLN A 78 -1.33 -18.33 5.95
CA GLN A 78 -1.31 -19.47 6.85
C GLN A 78 -2.75 -19.82 7.19
N ILE A 79 -3.19 -21.03 6.82
CA ILE A 79 -4.54 -21.50 7.13
C ILE A 79 -4.67 -21.68 8.65
N ILE A 80 -5.64 -21.01 9.24
CA ILE A 80 -6.07 -21.24 10.64
C ILE A 80 -7.22 -22.25 10.63
N GLN A 81 -8.20 -22.05 9.74
CA GLN A 81 -9.40 -22.87 9.67
C GLN A 81 -9.79 -23.09 8.21
N ASP A 82 -10.08 -24.35 7.83
CA ASP A 82 -10.49 -24.73 6.46
C ASP A 82 -11.28 -26.04 6.47
N PRO A 83 -12.55 -26.03 6.94
CA PRO A 83 -13.31 -27.25 7.18
C PRO A 83 -13.61 -28.03 5.88
N SER A 84 -13.77 -27.32 4.76
CA SER A 84 -14.13 -27.87 3.44
C SER A 84 -12.94 -28.10 2.52
N TRP A 85 -11.71 -27.76 2.95
CA TRP A 85 -10.47 -27.80 2.14
C TRP A 85 -10.45 -26.81 0.96
N GLU A 86 -11.47 -25.97 0.84
CA GLU A 86 -11.63 -25.01 -0.25
C GLU A 86 -10.54 -23.95 -0.22
N LEU A 87 -10.17 -23.45 0.97
CA LEU A 87 -9.11 -22.46 1.09
C LEU A 87 -7.77 -23.05 0.66
N ARG A 88 -7.42 -24.25 1.11
CA ARG A 88 -6.20 -24.93 0.68
C ARG A 88 -6.13 -25.12 -0.83
N MET A 89 -7.23 -25.56 -1.45
CA MET A 89 -7.30 -25.71 -2.91
C MET A 89 -7.15 -24.37 -3.64
N PHE A 90 -7.79 -23.32 -3.13
CA PHE A 90 -7.71 -21.98 -3.69
C PHE A 90 -6.28 -21.42 -3.61
N LEU A 91 -5.63 -21.51 -2.45
CA LEU A 91 -4.25 -21.05 -2.27
C LEU A 91 -3.26 -21.82 -3.17
N SER A 92 -3.49 -23.12 -3.42
CA SER A 92 -2.67 -23.89 -4.37
C SER A 92 -2.75 -23.32 -5.79
N LYS A 93 -3.95 -22.99 -6.27
CA LYS A 93 -4.17 -22.40 -7.60
C LYS A 93 -3.50 -21.03 -7.71
N ILE A 94 -3.51 -20.23 -6.65
CA ILE A 94 -2.82 -18.93 -6.61
C ILE A 94 -1.30 -19.14 -6.71
N LYS A 95 -0.74 -20.09 -5.95
CA LYS A 95 0.70 -20.39 -5.97
C LYS A 95 1.17 -20.83 -7.36
N GLU A 96 0.40 -21.65 -8.06
CA GLU A 96 0.70 -22.07 -9.44
C GLU A 96 0.75 -20.88 -10.40
N LYS A 97 -0.17 -19.91 -10.24
CA LYS A 97 -0.25 -18.71 -11.09
C LYS A 97 0.65 -17.56 -10.62
N ARG A 98 1.38 -17.72 -9.52
CA ARG A 98 2.11 -16.62 -8.84
C ARG A 98 3.00 -15.78 -9.76
N PRO A 99 3.81 -16.35 -10.67
CA PRO A 99 4.62 -15.54 -11.59
C PRO A 99 3.76 -14.64 -12.50
N SER A 100 2.67 -15.19 -13.07
CA SER A 100 1.75 -14.42 -13.91
C SER A 100 1.02 -13.31 -13.12
N LEU A 101 0.67 -13.57 -11.85
CA LEU A 101 0.03 -12.58 -10.99
C LEU A 101 0.98 -11.40 -10.68
N PHE A 102 2.27 -11.68 -10.43
CA PHE A 102 3.27 -10.61 -10.27
C PHE A 102 3.47 -9.80 -11.56
N ALA A 103 3.53 -10.47 -12.72
CA ALA A 103 3.65 -9.78 -14.00
C ALA A 103 2.43 -8.88 -14.29
N ASP A 104 1.22 -9.38 -14.06
CA ASP A 104 -0.02 -8.62 -14.22
C ASP A 104 -0.10 -7.45 -13.24
N PHE A 105 0.19 -7.68 -11.95
CA PHE A 105 0.19 -6.62 -10.96
C PHE A 105 1.24 -5.54 -11.25
N ALA A 106 2.43 -5.92 -11.75
CA ALA A 106 3.45 -4.98 -12.19
C ALA A 106 2.94 -4.10 -13.35
N LYS A 107 2.37 -4.72 -14.40
CA LYS A 107 1.82 -4.00 -15.55
C LYS A 107 0.72 -3.03 -15.14
N ASN A 108 -0.23 -3.48 -14.31
CA ASN A 108 -1.31 -2.63 -13.82
C ASN A 108 -0.77 -1.45 -12.98
N SER A 109 0.25 -1.68 -12.14
CA SER A 109 0.88 -0.62 -11.35
C SER A 109 1.62 0.40 -12.24
N LEU A 110 2.29 -0.03 -13.31
CA LEU A 110 2.91 0.88 -14.29
C LEU A 110 1.87 1.74 -15.01
N ILE A 111 0.73 1.15 -15.39
CA ILE A 111 -0.39 1.87 -16.02
C ILE A 111 -0.97 2.92 -15.07
N GLU A 112 -1.27 2.56 -13.82
CA GLU A 112 -1.78 3.52 -12.82
C GLU A 112 -0.76 4.62 -12.51
N SER A 113 0.53 4.29 -12.49
CA SER A 113 1.61 5.27 -12.34
C SER A 113 1.61 6.30 -13.47
N MET A 114 1.57 5.85 -14.73
CA MET A 114 1.50 6.75 -15.89
C MET A 114 0.20 7.57 -15.93
N PHE A 115 -0.93 6.96 -15.54
CA PHE A 115 -2.19 7.67 -15.39
C PHE A 115 -2.05 8.83 -14.39
N CYS A 116 -1.41 8.59 -13.24
CA CYS A 116 -1.14 9.62 -12.25
C CYS A 116 -0.17 10.71 -12.77
N CYS A 117 0.85 10.35 -13.56
CA CYS A 117 1.71 11.34 -14.22
C CYS A 117 0.92 12.24 -15.18
N GLN A 118 0.02 11.65 -15.98
CA GLN A 118 -0.83 12.41 -16.89
C GLN A 118 -1.79 13.32 -16.13
N LYS A 119 -2.40 12.83 -15.04
CA LYS A 119 -3.23 13.64 -14.15
C LYS A 119 -2.47 14.79 -13.51
N THR A 120 -1.21 14.57 -13.14
CA THR A 120 -0.34 15.64 -12.62
C THR A 120 -0.21 16.77 -13.64
N LYS A 121 0.12 16.44 -14.90
CA LYS A 121 0.29 17.41 -15.98
C LYS A 121 -1.02 18.16 -16.27
N GLU A 122 -2.12 17.44 -16.41
CA GLU A 122 -3.45 18.03 -16.62
C GLU A 122 -3.89 18.93 -15.47
N SER A 123 -3.65 18.53 -14.21
CA SER A 123 -4.00 19.34 -13.05
C SER A 123 -3.16 20.63 -13.00
N ILE A 124 -1.89 20.60 -13.40
CA ILE A 124 -1.06 21.81 -13.52
C ILE A 124 -1.65 22.76 -14.57
N ASP A 125 -1.95 22.25 -15.78
CA ASP A 125 -2.50 23.06 -16.87
C ASP A 125 -3.86 23.70 -16.50
N ASN A 126 -4.66 22.99 -15.70
CA ASN A 126 -5.98 23.44 -15.26
C ASN A 126 -5.97 24.18 -13.91
N SER A 127 -4.79 24.43 -13.32
CA SER A 127 -4.67 25.04 -11.98
C SER A 127 -5.46 24.31 -10.89
N ASP A 128 -5.48 22.98 -10.95
CA ASP A 128 -6.06 22.10 -9.95
C ASP A 128 -5.03 21.78 -8.85
N ASP A 129 -5.41 22.09 -7.62
CA ASP A 129 -4.56 21.96 -6.44
C ASP A 129 -4.11 20.51 -6.15
N PHE A 130 -4.75 19.49 -6.74
CA PHE A 130 -4.41 18.08 -6.51
C PHE A 130 -3.23 17.57 -7.35
N ALA A 131 -2.63 18.37 -8.25
CA ALA A 131 -1.48 17.94 -9.05
C ALA A 131 -0.35 17.27 -8.23
N PRO A 132 0.06 17.80 -7.06
CA PRO A 132 1.12 17.17 -6.27
C PRO A 132 0.69 15.82 -5.66
N CYS A 133 -0.60 15.65 -5.35
CA CYS A 133 -1.13 14.38 -4.82
C CYS A 133 -1.04 13.29 -5.89
N TRP A 134 -1.39 13.63 -7.13
CA TRP A 134 -1.23 12.73 -8.29
C TRP A 134 0.23 12.36 -8.51
N GLN A 135 1.16 13.32 -8.41
CA GLN A 135 2.59 13.06 -8.56
C GLN A 135 3.09 12.05 -7.51
N LYS A 136 2.74 12.23 -6.23
CA LYS A 136 3.10 11.28 -5.17
C LYS A 136 2.50 9.90 -5.43
N CYS A 137 1.24 9.83 -5.87
CA CYS A 137 0.61 8.56 -6.21
C CYS A 137 1.36 7.82 -7.34
N ALA A 138 1.81 8.55 -8.36
CA ALA A 138 2.62 7.98 -9.44
C ALA A 138 3.89 7.32 -8.90
N ALA A 139 4.62 8.00 -8.02
CA ALA A 139 5.85 7.46 -7.42
C ALA A 139 5.60 6.18 -6.60
N PHE A 140 4.50 6.11 -5.84
CA PHE A 140 4.16 4.90 -5.08
C PHE A 140 3.68 3.75 -5.96
N PHE A 141 2.97 4.02 -7.06
CA PHE A 141 2.63 2.97 -8.03
C PHE A 141 3.86 2.46 -8.79
N LEU A 142 4.84 3.31 -9.08
CA LEU A 142 6.14 2.86 -9.60
C LEU A 142 6.86 1.95 -8.58
N ALA A 143 6.78 2.25 -7.28
CA ALA A 143 7.31 1.38 -6.23
C ALA A 143 6.61 0.02 -6.21
N ASP A 144 5.27 0.00 -6.30
CA ASP A 144 4.48 -1.24 -6.41
C ASP A 144 4.94 -2.08 -7.62
N ALA A 145 5.15 -1.44 -8.78
CA ALA A 145 5.64 -2.11 -9.98
C ALA A 145 7.03 -2.73 -9.78
N ILE A 146 8.00 -1.97 -9.27
CA ILE A 146 9.37 -2.46 -9.04
C ILE A 146 9.37 -3.65 -8.07
N THR A 147 8.62 -3.58 -6.97
CA THR A 147 8.55 -4.69 -6.01
C THR A 147 7.94 -5.93 -6.63
N SER A 148 6.87 -5.78 -7.41
CA SER A 148 6.21 -6.87 -8.13
C SER A 148 7.13 -7.52 -9.17
N LEU A 149 7.91 -6.72 -9.91
CA LEU A 149 8.91 -7.23 -10.87
C LEU A 149 10.06 -8.00 -10.21
N ASN A 150 10.33 -7.73 -8.93
CA ASN A 150 11.25 -8.53 -8.12
C ASN A 150 10.57 -9.76 -7.48
N ASN A 151 9.33 -10.07 -7.85
CA ASN A 151 8.50 -11.13 -7.26
C ASN A 151 8.37 -10.99 -5.73
N LYS A 152 8.32 -9.75 -5.23
CA LYS A 152 8.13 -9.44 -3.81
C LYS A 152 6.80 -8.76 -3.61
N ARG A 153 5.96 -9.35 -2.76
CA ARG A 153 4.76 -8.68 -2.23
C ARG A 153 5.13 -8.06 -0.89
N LEU A 154 5.14 -6.73 -0.83
CA LEU A 154 5.52 -5.99 0.36
C LEU A 154 4.36 -5.10 0.81
N GLY A 155 4.08 -5.11 2.11
CA GLY A 155 3.24 -4.10 2.72
C GLY A 155 3.98 -2.75 2.82
N PRO A 156 3.25 -1.64 2.96
CA PRO A 156 3.86 -0.31 2.99
C PRO A 156 4.85 -0.12 4.15
N THR A 157 4.70 -0.89 5.23
CA THR A 157 5.58 -0.86 6.41
C THR A 157 7.00 -1.31 6.12
N HIS A 158 7.22 -2.22 5.15
CA HIS A 158 8.54 -2.79 4.86
C HIS A 158 9.06 -2.40 3.47
N MET A 159 8.30 -1.61 2.73
CA MET A 159 8.57 -1.37 1.31
C MET A 159 9.89 -0.64 1.10
N LEU A 160 10.13 0.48 1.79
CA LEU A 160 11.36 1.27 1.58
C LEU A 160 12.61 0.51 2.01
N ASP A 161 12.61 -0.10 3.20
CA ASP A 161 13.69 -0.96 3.68
C ASP A 161 14.02 -2.10 2.69
N SER A 162 12.99 -2.74 2.12
CA SER A 162 13.19 -3.81 1.14
C SER A 162 13.73 -3.29 -0.19
N LEU A 163 13.21 -2.17 -0.70
CA LEU A 163 13.68 -1.53 -1.93
C LEU A 163 15.19 -1.22 -1.84
N ARG A 164 15.66 -0.72 -0.70
CA ARG A 164 17.09 -0.45 -0.45
C ARG A 164 17.98 -1.69 -0.48
N LYS A 165 17.41 -2.88 -0.22
CA LYS A 165 18.12 -4.16 -0.15
C LYS A 165 18.09 -4.96 -1.45
N PHE A 166 17.31 -4.52 -2.45
CA PHE A 166 17.28 -5.20 -3.74
C PHE A 166 18.65 -5.12 -4.42
N ALA A 167 19.06 -6.23 -5.03
CA ALA A 167 20.30 -6.30 -5.79
C ALA A 167 20.24 -5.38 -7.02
N LYS A 168 21.39 -4.88 -7.47
CA LYS A 168 21.46 -4.05 -8.68
C LYS A 168 20.93 -4.84 -9.89
N SER A 169 20.02 -4.22 -10.63
CA SER A 169 19.46 -4.72 -11.88
C SER A 169 18.90 -3.54 -12.67
N PRO A 170 18.67 -3.67 -13.99
CA PRO A 170 18.03 -2.61 -14.78
C PRO A 170 16.69 -2.16 -14.18
N ILE A 171 15.94 -3.08 -13.59
CA ILE A 171 14.66 -2.78 -12.91
C ILE A 171 14.90 -1.92 -11.65
N ASN A 172 15.90 -2.29 -10.86
CA ASN A 172 16.15 -1.69 -9.55
C ASN A 172 16.91 -0.35 -9.63
N GLU A 173 17.46 0.03 -10.78
CA GLU A 173 18.00 1.37 -11.01
C GLU A 173 16.93 2.46 -10.86
N HIS A 174 15.67 2.14 -11.18
CA HIS A 174 14.52 3.04 -11.04
C HIS A 174 14.07 3.28 -9.59
N ILE A 175 14.64 2.57 -8.60
CA ILE A 175 14.37 2.82 -7.17
C ILE A 175 14.80 4.23 -6.79
N SER A 176 15.89 4.73 -7.38
CA SER A 176 16.38 6.09 -7.17
C SER A 176 15.31 7.13 -7.52
N VAL A 177 14.62 6.95 -8.66
CA VAL A 177 13.51 7.80 -9.11
C VAL A 177 12.37 7.77 -8.11
N VAL A 178 11.97 6.60 -7.60
CA VAL A 178 10.95 6.50 -6.54
C VAL A 178 11.38 7.32 -5.32
N THR A 179 12.58 7.09 -4.80
CA THR A 179 13.02 7.76 -3.56
C THR A 179 13.12 9.27 -3.70
N GLN A 180 13.66 9.75 -4.81
CA GLN A 180 13.79 11.18 -5.11
C GLN A 180 12.42 11.86 -5.30
N THR A 181 11.52 11.22 -6.06
CA THR A 181 10.21 11.82 -6.38
C THR A 181 9.21 11.69 -5.24
N VAL A 182 9.38 10.71 -4.34
CA VAL A 182 8.71 10.70 -3.04
C VAL A 182 9.29 11.77 -2.12
N GLY A 183 10.58 12.08 -2.19
CA GLY A 183 11.22 13.12 -1.36
C GLY A 183 11.57 12.64 0.05
N ILE A 184 11.98 11.38 0.20
CA ILE A 184 12.25 10.75 1.51
C ILE A 184 13.38 11.42 2.31
N GLU A 185 14.20 12.25 1.65
CA GLU A 185 15.27 13.06 2.23
C GLU A 185 14.76 14.26 3.04
N ARG A 186 13.50 14.68 2.82
CA ARG A 186 12.85 15.77 3.59
C ARG A 186 12.40 15.33 4.98
N ALA A 187 12.44 14.03 5.25
CA ALA A 187 11.86 13.44 6.44
C ALA A 187 12.58 13.95 7.72
N THR A 188 11.82 14.59 8.60
CA THR A 188 12.26 15.03 9.92
C THR A 188 11.22 14.65 10.98
N PRO A 189 11.60 14.44 12.24
CA PRO A 189 10.63 14.11 13.29
C PRO A 189 9.46 15.12 13.39
N VAL A 190 9.75 16.42 13.27
CA VAL A 190 8.73 17.49 13.31
C VAL A 190 7.79 17.44 12.11
N LEU A 191 8.31 17.09 10.93
CA LEU A 191 7.47 16.89 9.75
C LEU A 191 6.57 15.65 9.93
N LEU A 192 7.14 14.53 10.37
CA LEU A 192 6.40 13.29 10.59
C LEU A 192 5.27 13.45 11.60
N GLU A 193 5.48 14.20 12.68
CA GLU A 193 4.45 14.47 13.68
C GLU A 193 3.24 15.24 13.09
N ARG A 194 3.49 16.11 12.10
CA ARG A 194 2.42 16.81 11.38
C ARG A 194 1.76 15.89 10.35
N MET A 195 2.56 15.15 9.59
CA MET A 195 2.07 14.21 8.58
C MET A 195 1.17 13.14 9.20
N VAL A 196 1.57 12.52 10.31
CA VAL A 196 0.79 11.44 10.94
C VAL A 196 -0.60 11.93 11.36
N LYS A 197 -0.71 13.12 11.94
CA LYS A 197 -2.00 13.73 12.32
C LYS A 197 -2.90 13.93 11.10
N SER A 198 -2.37 14.45 10.00
CA SER A 198 -3.12 14.63 8.75
C SER A 198 -3.46 13.32 8.06
N THR A 199 -2.55 12.33 8.08
CA THR A 199 -2.78 10.99 7.52
C THR A 199 -3.85 10.22 8.29
N MET A 200 -3.84 10.28 9.62
CA MET A 200 -4.90 9.72 10.45
C MET A 200 -6.25 10.40 10.15
N GLY A 201 -6.30 11.74 10.17
CA GLY A 201 -7.52 12.47 9.87
C GLY A 201 -8.07 12.17 8.48
N PHE A 202 -7.20 12.07 7.46
CA PHE A 202 -7.61 11.69 6.12
C PHE A 202 -8.10 10.25 6.05
N SER A 203 -7.41 9.31 6.70
CA SER A 203 -7.84 7.91 6.80
C SER A 203 -9.21 7.77 7.46
N ASP A 204 -9.46 8.47 8.57
CA ASP A 204 -10.75 8.42 9.27
C ASP A 204 -11.90 8.95 8.41
N MET A 205 -11.65 9.97 7.58
CA MET A 205 -12.65 10.51 6.63
C MET A 205 -13.04 9.50 5.55
N ILE A 206 -12.07 8.72 5.06
CA ILE A 206 -12.25 7.84 3.89
C ILE A 206 -12.63 6.42 4.30
N GLU A 207 -11.95 5.84 5.28
CA GLU A 207 -12.03 4.40 5.59
C GLU A 207 -13.05 4.08 6.68
N LYS A 208 -13.25 4.99 7.64
CA LYS A 208 -14.26 4.86 8.72
C LYS A 208 -14.16 3.53 9.49
N ASN A 209 -12.95 3.01 9.67
CA ASN A 209 -12.68 1.69 10.24
C ASN A 209 -11.61 1.67 11.35
N ASN A 210 -11.27 2.83 11.92
CA ASN A 210 -10.24 3.04 12.94
C ASN A 210 -8.78 2.80 12.48
N HIS A 211 -8.49 2.92 11.17
CA HIS A 211 -7.14 2.73 10.64
C HIS A 211 -6.12 3.76 11.15
N SER A 212 -6.59 4.90 11.65
CA SER A 212 -5.80 5.84 12.44
C SER A 212 -5.00 5.20 13.59
N GLN A 213 -5.53 4.16 14.24
CA GLN A 213 -4.81 3.47 15.34
C GLN A 213 -3.54 2.75 14.83
N ILE A 214 -3.63 2.05 13.71
CA ILE A 214 -2.49 1.36 13.09
C ILE A 214 -1.48 2.36 12.55
N ILE A 215 -1.98 3.46 11.95
CA ILE A 215 -1.13 4.55 11.46
C ILE A 215 -0.29 5.13 12.59
N GLN A 216 -0.90 5.44 13.74
CA GLN A 216 -0.20 5.96 14.91
C GLN A 216 0.83 4.95 15.45
N GLN A 217 0.44 3.68 15.63
CA GLN A 217 1.32 2.64 16.16
C GLN A 217 2.58 2.45 15.28
N LYS A 218 2.40 2.45 13.95
CA LYS A 218 3.52 2.34 13.00
C LYS A 218 4.40 3.58 12.99
N HIS A 219 3.81 4.77 13.04
CA HIS A 219 4.56 6.02 13.19
C HIS A 219 5.46 5.98 14.44
N ASP A 220 4.89 5.65 15.59
CA ASP A 220 5.61 5.65 16.87
C ASP A 220 6.75 4.65 16.87
N TYR A 221 6.53 3.47 16.27
CA TYR A 221 7.58 2.49 16.07
C TYR A 221 8.71 3.02 15.20
N PHE A 222 8.42 3.60 14.04
CA PHE A 222 9.47 4.10 13.16
C PHE A 222 10.27 5.23 13.81
N VAL A 223 9.61 6.17 14.48
CA VAL A 223 10.27 7.29 15.17
C VAL A 223 11.15 6.77 16.31
N LYS A 224 10.62 5.86 17.16
CA LYS A 224 11.39 5.25 18.26
C LYS A 224 12.65 4.53 17.76
N ASN A 225 12.58 3.90 16.59
CA ASN A 225 13.69 3.15 15.99
C ASN A 225 14.53 3.98 15.00
N SER A 226 14.38 5.30 14.97
CA SER A 226 15.12 6.20 14.06
C SER A 226 14.95 5.89 12.56
N MET A 227 13.84 5.26 12.17
CA MET A 227 13.50 4.90 10.79
C MET A 227 12.68 6.01 10.11
N ILE A 228 13.24 7.21 10.10
CA ILE A 228 12.52 8.45 9.75
C ILE A 228 12.05 8.46 8.28
N SER A 229 12.91 8.05 7.34
CA SER A 229 12.53 7.96 5.93
C SER A 229 11.50 6.86 5.66
N ASP A 230 11.56 5.74 6.38
CA ASP A 230 10.60 4.64 6.25
C ASP A 230 9.22 5.06 6.78
N CYS A 231 9.19 5.84 7.87
CA CYS A 231 7.97 6.48 8.35
C CYS A 231 7.35 7.41 7.29
N TYR A 232 8.17 8.29 6.70
CA TYR A 232 7.73 9.23 5.66
C TYR A 232 7.12 8.48 4.47
N PHE A 233 7.82 7.44 3.99
CA PHE A 233 7.35 6.61 2.89
C PHE A 233 6.05 5.87 3.24
N TYR A 234 5.96 5.29 4.44
CA TYR A 234 4.76 4.61 4.92
C TYR A 234 3.54 5.54 4.95
N LEU A 235 3.67 6.74 5.55
CA LEU A 235 2.57 7.71 5.63
C LEU A 235 2.10 8.15 4.23
N GLY A 236 3.04 8.47 3.33
CA GLY A 236 2.73 8.81 1.96
C GLY A 236 2.01 7.69 1.20
N TYR A 237 2.41 6.43 1.41
CA TYR A 237 1.75 5.27 0.80
C TYR A 237 0.31 5.11 1.32
N VAL A 238 0.08 5.25 2.63
CA VAL A 238 -1.28 5.21 3.19
C VAL A 238 -2.17 6.29 2.58
N ASN A 239 -1.64 7.50 2.42
CA ASN A 239 -2.37 8.57 1.76
C ASN A 239 -2.68 8.22 0.30
N LYS A 240 -1.75 7.59 -0.44
CA LYS A 240 -2.00 7.09 -1.81
C LYS A 240 -3.18 6.13 -1.85
N GLU A 241 -3.22 5.13 -0.97
CA GLU A 241 -4.31 4.15 -0.96
C GLU A 241 -5.67 4.83 -0.69
N ASN A 242 -5.73 5.83 0.18
CA ASN A 242 -6.97 6.57 0.46
C ASN A 242 -7.34 7.60 -0.61
N PHE A 243 -6.36 8.28 -1.19
CA PHE A 243 -6.58 9.23 -2.28
C PHE A 243 -7.16 8.55 -3.52
N ILE A 244 -6.63 7.39 -3.88
CA ILE A 244 -7.12 6.62 -5.05
C ILE A 244 -8.56 6.13 -4.86
N LYS A 245 -9.00 5.81 -3.63
CA LYS A 245 -10.39 5.43 -3.34
C LYS A 245 -11.38 6.56 -3.69
N ILE A 246 -10.97 7.82 -3.56
CA ILE A 246 -11.82 8.99 -3.80
C ILE A 246 -11.54 9.71 -5.13
N LYS A 247 -10.71 9.12 -6.01
CA LYS A 247 -10.24 9.77 -7.24
C LYS A 247 -11.33 10.35 -8.13
N ASN A 248 -12.50 9.70 -8.15
CA ASN A 248 -13.65 10.11 -8.97
C ASN A 248 -14.54 11.19 -8.31
N THR A 249 -14.23 11.58 -7.07
CA THR A 249 -15.03 12.55 -6.28
C THR A 249 -14.22 13.75 -5.79
N LEU A 250 -12.97 13.91 -6.24
CA LEU A 250 -12.08 15.00 -5.82
C LEU A 250 -12.67 16.38 -6.11
N SER A 251 -13.29 16.58 -7.28
CA SER A 251 -13.96 17.84 -7.66
C SER A 251 -15.15 18.23 -6.79
N ARG A 252 -15.64 17.33 -5.94
CA ARG A 252 -16.72 17.62 -4.98
C ARG A 252 -16.20 17.95 -3.59
N ASN A 253 -14.90 17.77 -3.36
CA ASN A 253 -14.28 17.83 -2.04
C ASN A 253 -12.96 18.61 -2.10
N HIS A 254 -12.99 19.83 -2.66
CA HIS A 254 -11.79 20.66 -2.81
C HIS A 254 -11.09 20.93 -1.47
N ASP A 255 -11.84 21.05 -0.37
CA ASP A 255 -11.28 21.29 0.97
C ASP A 255 -10.35 20.17 1.47
N LEU A 256 -10.44 18.96 0.90
CA LEU A 256 -9.52 17.87 1.22
C LEU A 256 -8.07 18.24 0.95
N ILE A 257 -7.82 19.17 0.02
CA ILE A 257 -6.47 19.61 -0.25
C ILE A 257 -5.80 20.13 1.03
N HIS A 258 -6.50 20.82 1.92
CA HIS A 258 -5.93 21.39 3.14
C HIS A 258 -5.33 20.31 4.06
N VAL A 259 -5.96 19.14 4.13
CA VAL A 259 -5.43 17.98 4.86
C VAL A 259 -4.28 17.36 4.07
N LEU A 260 -4.48 17.18 2.76
CA LEU A 260 -3.52 16.50 1.89
C LEU A 260 -2.21 17.26 1.70
N LYS A 261 -2.18 18.61 1.80
CA LYS A 261 -0.93 19.39 1.73
C LYS A 261 0.08 18.90 2.75
N THR A 262 -0.39 18.64 3.97
CA THR A 262 0.43 18.15 5.07
C THR A 262 0.58 16.64 5.00
N ALA A 263 -0.48 15.89 4.71
CA ALA A 263 -0.43 14.44 4.69
C ALA A 263 0.59 13.91 3.67
N PHE A 264 0.57 14.44 2.43
CA PHE A 264 1.51 14.07 1.38
C PHE A 264 2.85 14.82 1.43
N ASP A 265 2.97 15.88 2.23
CA ASP A 265 4.10 16.82 2.18
C ASP A 265 4.35 17.29 0.73
N ILE A 266 3.37 18.02 0.19
CA ILE A 266 3.29 18.32 -1.24
C ILE A 266 4.34 19.34 -1.71
N GLU A 267 4.75 19.21 -2.96
CA GLU A 267 5.54 20.21 -3.69
C GLU A 267 4.60 21.27 -4.29
N ALA A 268 5.02 22.54 -4.24
CA ALA A 268 4.24 23.67 -4.75
C ALA A 268 4.75 24.18 -6.10
N ASP A 269 6.01 23.91 -6.46
CA ASP A 269 6.57 24.33 -7.75
C ASP A 269 6.11 23.39 -8.88
N SER A 270 5.27 23.91 -9.76
CA SER A 270 4.77 23.20 -10.94
C SER A 270 5.89 22.70 -11.87
N ASN A 271 7.02 23.41 -11.99
CA ASN A 271 8.12 22.95 -12.83
C ASN A 271 8.80 21.71 -12.24
N VAL A 272 8.92 21.67 -10.91
CA VAL A 272 9.44 20.50 -10.19
C VAL A 272 8.48 19.32 -10.36
N LEU A 273 7.18 19.55 -10.22
CA LEU A 273 6.16 18.51 -10.42
C LEU A 273 6.18 17.94 -11.84
N LEU A 274 6.28 18.79 -12.87
CA LEU A 274 6.40 18.35 -14.27
C LEU A 274 7.65 17.50 -14.48
N HIS A 275 8.80 17.96 -13.97
CA HIS A 275 10.04 17.21 -14.05
C HIS A 275 9.95 15.84 -13.35
N GLN A 276 9.38 15.79 -12.15
CA GLN A 276 9.17 14.55 -11.42
C GLN A 276 8.22 13.59 -12.16
N ALA A 277 7.13 14.11 -12.73
CA ALA A 277 6.19 13.33 -13.53
C ALA A 277 6.88 12.73 -14.76
N ASP A 278 7.77 13.49 -15.43
CA ASP A 278 8.56 13.00 -16.57
C ASP A 278 9.56 11.92 -16.16
N LEU A 279 10.28 12.08 -15.05
CA LEU A 279 11.19 11.06 -14.53
C LEU A 279 10.46 9.73 -14.25
N ILE A 280 9.29 9.81 -13.60
CA ILE A 280 8.46 8.63 -13.29
C ILE A 280 7.93 8.01 -14.58
N GLN A 281 7.43 8.82 -15.53
CA GLN A 281 6.88 8.33 -16.79
C GLN A 281 7.96 7.64 -17.64
N ASN A 282 9.16 8.22 -17.71
CA ASN A 282 10.30 7.61 -18.41
C ASN A 282 10.68 6.25 -17.77
N SER A 283 10.68 6.18 -16.44
CA SER A 283 10.91 4.92 -15.73
C SER A 283 9.83 3.88 -16.04
N CYS A 284 8.56 4.29 -16.10
CA CYS A 284 7.47 3.38 -16.44
C CYS A 284 7.60 2.85 -17.87
N ASN A 285 7.91 3.70 -18.84
CA ASN A 285 8.12 3.30 -20.24
C ASN A 285 9.26 2.30 -20.38
N ALA A 286 10.39 2.55 -19.70
CA ALA A 286 11.53 1.63 -19.70
C ALA A 286 11.14 0.25 -19.12
N LEU A 287 10.46 0.22 -17.97
CA LEU A 287 10.01 -1.02 -17.34
C LEU A 287 8.96 -1.77 -18.18
N LEU A 288 8.03 -1.06 -18.84
CA LEU A 288 7.03 -1.69 -19.71
C LEU A 288 7.67 -2.37 -20.92
N ALA A 289 8.72 -1.76 -21.49
CA ALA A 289 9.48 -2.38 -22.58
C ALA A 289 10.09 -3.72 -22.13
N THR A 290 10.66 -3.77 -20.92
CA THR A 290 11.20 -5.03 -20.34
C THR A 290 10.13 -6.08 -20.01
N CYS A 291 8.86 -5.69 -19.82
CA CYS A 291 7.76 -6.62 -19.54
C CYS A 291 7.11 -7.21 -20.82
N SER A 292 7.53 -6.74 -21.99
CA SER A 292 6.98 -7.10 -23.30
C SER A 292 7.87 -8.05 -24.09
N GLU A 293 9.07 -8.33 -23.57
CA GLU A 293 10.02 -9.36 -24.02
C GLU A 293 9.81 -10.66 -23.23
#